data_AF-A0A1A8DUM6-F1
#
_entry.id   AF-A0A1A8DUM6-F1
#
_cell.length_a   1.000
_cell.length_b   1.000
_cell.length_c   1.000
_cell.angle_alpha   90.00
_cell.angle_beta   90.00
_cell.angle_gamma   90.00
#
_symmetry.space_group_name_H-M   'P 1'
#
loop_
_entity.id
_entity.type
_entity.pdbx_description
1 polymer ?
#
loop_
_entity_poly.entity_id
_entity_poly.type
_entity_poly.pdbx_seq_one_letter_code
_entity_poly.pdbx_strand_id
1 'polypeptide(L)'
;RARYRKALYGTTVEDAWWRDCVRYVQSSMENAVGALYVRETFAGESKRMVSDLIGKIQKAFVETLEELSWMDASSKEKAREKAMAIKEHIGYPAYIL
;
A
#
# COMPACT_ATOMS: atom_id res chain seq x y z
N ARG A 1 -3.94 9.25 31.23
CA ARG A 1 -4.09 8.67 29.87
C ARG A 1 -5.44 9.01 29.24
N ALA A 2 -6.59 8.66 29.84
CA ALA A 2 -7.92 8.93 29.28
C ALA A 2 -8.24 10.41 28.98
N ARG A 3 -7.99 11.33 29.92
CA ARG A 3 -8.23 12.79 29.70
C ARG A 3 -7.41 13.36 28.54
N TYR A 4 -6.16 12.94 28.42
CA TYR A 4 -5.27 13.35 27.33
C TYR A 4 -5.75 12.79 25.98
N ARG A 5 -6.14 11.51 25.93
CA ARG A 5 -6.67 10.90 24.70
C ARG A 5 -7.99 11.54 24.26
N LYS A 6 -8.87 11.91 25.19
CA LYS A 6 -10.10 12.66 24.92
C LYS A 6 -9.80 14.05 24.35
N ALA A 7 -8.79 14.75 24.87
CA ALA A 7 -8.41 16.07 24.37
C ALA A 7 -7.85 16.03 22.94
N LEU A 8 -7.09 14.99 22.58
CA LEU A 8 -6.52 14.84 21.23
C LEU A 8 -7.51 14.28 20.20
N TYR A 9 -8.26 13.24 20.56
CA TYR A 9 -9.02 12.44 19.61
C TYR A 9 -10.54 12.48 19.84
N GLY A 10 -11.03 13.18 20.86
CA GLY A 10 -12.46 13.25 21.21
C GLY A 10 -13.05 11.93 21.76
N THR A 11 -12.27 10.86 21.82
CA THR A 11 -12.75 9.53 22.23
C THR A 11 -13.07 9.48 23.73
N THR A 12 -14.26 8.97 24.06
CA THR A 12 -14.78 8.86 25.42
C THR A 12 -14.69 7.46 26.01
N VAL A 13 -14.54 6.44 25.17
CA VAL A 13 -14.44 5.02 25.55
C VAL A 13 -13.18 4.43 24.92
N GLU A 14 -12.49 3.56 25.65
CA GLU A 14 -11.35 2.79 25.12
C GLU A 14 -11.85 1.73 24.11
N ASP A 15 -10.96 1.30 23.21
CA ASP A 15 -11.33 0.25 22.27
C ASP A 15 -11.54 -1.08 23.00
N ALA A 16 -12.28 -2.00 22.38
CA ALA A 16 -12.42 -3.34 22.92
C ALA A 16 -11.03 -3.99 23.10
N TRP A 17 -10.80 -4.62 24.25
CA TRP A 17 -9.49 -5.16 24.64
C TRP A 17 -8.85 -6.05 23.57
N TRP A 18 -9.65 -6.89 22.90
CA TRP A 18 -9.16 -7.81 21.87
C TRP A 18 -8.61 -7.05 20.65
N ARG A 19 -9.18 -5.87 20.32
CA ARG A 19 -8.69 -5.02 19.21
C ARG A 19 -7.32 -4.44 19.53
N ASP A 20 -7.07 -4.08 20.79
CA ASP A 20 -5.76 -3.63 21.25
C ASP A 20 -4.73 -4.77 21.16
N CYS A 21 -5.09 -5.99 21.58
CA CYS A 21 -4.24 -7.17 21.44
C CYS A 21 -3.91 -7.48 19.97
N VAL A 22 -4.91 -7.47 19.08
CA VAL A 22 -4.70 -7.68 17.63
C VAL A 22 -3.77 -6.61 17.06
N ARG A 23 -4.01 -5.32 17.37
CA ARG A 23 -3.13 -4.22 16.91
C ARG A 23 -1.70 -4.39 17.42
N TYR A 24 -1.53 -4.79 18.68
CA TYR A 24 -0.21 -5.02 19.27
C TYR A 24 0.55 -6.14 18.55
N VAL A 25 -0.08 -7.31 18.38
CA VAL A 25 0.54 -8.45 17.68
C VAL A 25 0.80 -8.13 16.22
N GLN A 26 -0.14 -7.48 15.53
CA GLN A 26 0.05 -7.04 14.15
C GLN A 26 1.25 -6.12 13.99
N SER A 27 1.45 -5.17 14.93
CA SER A 27 2.61 -4.25 14.89
C SER A 27 3.94 -4.94 15.21
N SER A 28 3.92 -6.06 15.94
CA SER A 28 5.13 -6.78 16.36
C SER A 28 5.47 -7.95 15.43
N MET A 29 4.48 -8.50 14.72
CA MET A 29 4.56 -9.73 13.95
C MET A 29 3.75 -9.61 12.64
N GLU A 30 3.92 -8.51 11.92
CA GLU A 30 3.13 -8.17 10.73
C GLU A 30 3.08 -9.28 9.68
N ASN A 31 4.20 -9.95 9.40
CA ASN A 31 4.29 -11.04 8.43
C ASN A 31 3.52 -12.28 8.87
N ALA A 32 3.58 -12.64 10.16
CA ALA A 32 2.88 -13.80 10.68
C ALA A 32 1.36 -13.58 10.67
N VAL A 33 0.91 -12.41 11.11
CA VAL A 33 -0.50 -12.02 11.07
C VAL A 33 -0.99 -11.90 9.62
N GLY A 34 -0.16 -11.32 8.74
CA GLY A 34 -0.44 -11.19 7.31
C GLY A 34 -0.61 -12.55 6.62
N ALA A 35 0.24 -13.53 6.92
CA ALA A 35 0.12 -14.89 6.39
C ALA A 35 -1.21 -15.55 6.78
N LEU A 36 -1.64 -15.40 8.04
CA LEU A 36 -2.94 -15.89 8.51
C LEU A 36 -4.10 -15.22 7.77
N TYR A 37 -4.05 -13.89 7.62
CA TYR A 37 -5.08 -13.13 6.92
C TYR A 37 -5.19 -13.53 5.43
N VAL A 38 -4.06 -13.65 4.75
CA VAL A 38 -4.02 -13.99 3.32
C VAL A 38 -4.61 -15.38 3.07
N ARG A 39 -4.26 -16.37 3.91
CA ARG A 39 -4.79 -17.74 3.80
C ARG A 39 -6.30 -17.82 3.97
N GLU A 40 -6.87 -16.97 4.83
CA GLU A 40 -8.31 -17.00 5.14
C GLU A 40 -9.15 -16.16 4.17
N THR A 41 -8.64 -15.01 3.71
CA THR A 41 -9.48 -13.96 3.14
C THR A 41 -9.04 -13.47 1.75
N PHE A 42 -7.78 -13.67 1.34
CA PHE A 42 -7.27 -13.06 0.12
C PHE A 42 -7.39 -14.00 -1.10
N ALA A 43 -8.31 -13.67 -2.01
CA ALA A 43 -8.47 -14.39 -3.27
C ALA A 43 -7.29 -14.11 -4.24
N GLY A 44 -6.68 -15.16 -4.78
CA GLY A 44 -5.51 -15.07 -5.67
C GLY A 44 -5.73 -14.24 -6.96
N GLU A 45 -6.95 -14.25 -7.52
CA GLU A 45 -7.28 -13.51 -8.75
C GLU A 45 -7.13 -11.98 -8.60
N SER A 46 -7.34 -11.45 -7.39
CA SER A 46 -7.20 -10.01 -7.11
C SER A 46 -5.78 -9.51 -7.39
N LYS A 47 -4.76 -10.34 -7.16
CA LYS A 47 -3.36 -9.96 -7.38
C LYS A 47 -3.06 -9.74 -8.86
N ARG A 48 -3.60 -10.60 -9.74
CA ARG A 48 -3.43 -10.50 -11.19
C ARG A 48 -4.13 -9.25 -11.73
N MET A 49 -5.38 -9.04 -11.35
CA MET A 49 -6.16 -7.87 -11.79
C MET A 49 -5.47 -6.55 -11.41
N VAL A 50 -4.94 -6.45 -10.19
CA VAL A 50 -4.24 -5.24 -9.73
C VAL A 50 -2.90 -5.07 -10.44
N SER A 51 -2.18 -6.15 -10.74
CA SER A 51 -0.92 -6.09 -11.51
C SER A 51 -1.15 -5.52 -12.90
N ASP A 52 -2.18 -6.00 -13.61
CA ASP A 52 -2.56 -5.48 -14.93
C ASP A 52 -2.96 -4.00 -14.86
N LEU A 53 -3.68 -3.59 -13.81
CA LEU A 53 -4.08 -2.21 -13.60
C LEU A 53 -2.86 -1.29 -13.38
N ILE A 54 -1.89 -1.72 -12.56
CA ILE A 54 -0.65 -0.96 -12.32
C ILE A 54 0.12 -0.78 -13.63
N GLY A 55 0.24 -1.83 -14.45
CA GLY A 55 0.88 -1.73 -15.76
C GLY A 55 0.19 -0.72 -16.68
N LYS A 56 -1.15 -0.68 -16.70
CA LYS A 56 -1.92 0.31 -17.46
C LYS A 56 -1.68 1.74 -16.95
N ILE A 57 -1.65 1.95 -15.64
CA ILE A 57 -1.38 3.26 -15.03
C ILE A 57 0.04 3.72 -15.36
N GLN A 58 1.03 2.83 -15.27
CA GLN A 58 2.42 3.14 -15.61
C GLN A 58 2.55 3.57 -17.08
N LYS A 59 1.89 2.85 -18.00
CA LYS A 59 1.86 3.21 -19.43
C LYS A 59 1.22 4.59 -19.65
N ALA A 60 0.05 4.83 -19.06
CA ALA A 60 -0.64 6.11 -19.17
C ALA A 60 0.18 7.28 -18.60
N PHE A 61 0.91 7.05 -17.51
CA PHE A 61 1.83 8.04 -16.95
C PHE A 61 2.94 8.39 -17.93
N VAL A 62 3.57 7.40 -18.55
CA VAL A 62 4.63 7.62 -19.56
C VAL A 62 4.09 8.34 -20.79
N GLU A 63 2.90 7.98 -21.27
CA GLU A 63 2.22 8.69 -22.38
C GLU A 63 1.95 10.16 -22.02
N THR A 64 1.50 10.42 -20.79
CA THR A 64 1.26 11.79 -20.29
C THR A 64 2.54 12.62 -20.27
N LEU A 65 3.70 12.04 -19.93
CA LEU A 65 4.98 12.77 -19.90
C LEU A 65 5.32 13.39 -21.26
N GLU A 66 4.98 12.73 -22.36
CA GLU A 66 5.25 13.23 -23.71
C GLU A 66 4.47 14.51 -24.01
N GLU A 67 3.23 14.61 -23.51
CA GLU A 67 2.33 15.74 -23.74
C GLU A 67 2.65 16.99 -22.88
N LEU A 68 3.52 16.85 -21.87
CA LEU A 68 3.84 17.96 -20.96
C LEU A 68 4.69 19.03 -21.64
N SER A 69 4.11 20.20 -21.93
CA SER A 69 4.82 21.33 -22.54
C SER A 69 5.77 22.06 -21.60
N TRP A 70 5.59 21.91 -20.28
CA TRP A 70 6.37 22.61 -19.26
C TRP A 70 7.71 21.94 -18.91
N MET A 71 7.93 20.71 -19.37
CA MET A 71 9.09 19.89 -19.03
C MET A 71 9.99 19.70 -20.24
N ASP A 72 11.30 19.90 -20.06
CA ASP A 72 12.28 19.68 -21.12
C ASP A 72 12.46 18.18 -21.42
N ALA A 73 13.02 17.88 -22.60
CA ALA A 73 13.18 16.51 -23.08
C ALA A 73 14.11 15.67 -22.18
N SER A 74 15.15 16.26 -21.59
CA SER A 74 16.08 15.53 -20.73
C SER A 74 15.43 15.12 -19.41
N SER A 75 14.62 16.00 -18.83
CA SER A 75 13.81 15.71 -17.64
C SER A 75 12.72 14.68 -17.92
N LYS A 76 12.08 14.72 -19.10
CA LYS A 76 11.10 13.70 -19.53
C LYS A 76 11.70 12.30 -19.59
N GLU A 77 12.88 12.16 -20.18
CA GLU A 77 13.56 10.86 -20.25
C GLU A 77 13.88 10.33 -18.85
N LYS A 78 14.37 11.18 -17.94
CA LYS A 78 14.60 10.78 -16.53
C LYS A 78 13.32 10.41 -15.79
N ALA A 79 12.22 11.12 -16.04
CA ALA A 79 10.93 10.78 -15.48
C ALA A 79 10.42 9.43 -15.99
N ARG A 80 10.62 9.12 -17.27
CA ARG A 80 10.29 7.83 -17.88
C ARG A 80 11.15 6.69 -17.31
N GLU A 81 12.47 6.86 -17.23
CA GLU A 81 13.37 5.90 -16.60
C GLU A 81 12.90 5.58 -15.16
N LYS A 82 12.57 6.62 -14.38
CA LYS A 82 12.09 6.45 -13.00
C LYS A 82 10.73 5.74 -12.96
N ALA A 83 9.81 6.09 -13.84
CA ALA A 83 8.49 5.47 -13.90
C ALA A 83 8.60 3.96 -14.19
N MET A 84 9.48 3.56 -15.12
CA MET A 84 9.74 2.16 -15.47
C MET A 84 10.48 1.39 -14.36
N ALA A 85 11.22 2.09 -13.49
CA ALA A 85 11.95 1.49 -12.38
C ALA A 85 11.11 1.31 -11.10
N ILE A 86 9.85 1.76 -11.07
CA ILE A 86 8.95 1.56 -9.93
C ILE A 86 8.73 0.05 -9.73
N LYS A 87 9.00 -0.43 -8.52
CA LYS A 87 8.72 -1.81 -8.10
C LYS A 87 7.35 -1.88 -7.43
N GLU A 88 6.48 -2.72 -7.93
CA GLU A 88 5.17 -2.96 -7.36
C GLU A 88 5.21 -4.01 -6.23
N HIS A 89 4.46 -3.72 -5.16
CA HIS A 89 4.24 -4.65 -4.05
C HIS A 89 2.73 -4.83 -3.87
N ILE A 90 2.20 -5.96 -4.35
CA ILE A 90 0.75 -6.19 -4.46
C ILE A 90 0.30 -7.25 -3.44
N GLY A 91 -0.57 -6.83 -2.52
CA GLY A 91 -1.23 -7.70 -1.55
C GLY A 91 -0.33 -8.14 -0.41
N TYR A 92 0.59 -9.06 -0.67
CA TYR A 92 1.49 -9.63 0.33
C TYR A 92 2.83 -10.10 -0.31
N PRO A 93 3.93 -10.10 0.47
CA PRO A 93 5.22 -10.62 0.03
C PRO A 93 5.17 -12.14 -0.18
N ALA A 94 5.78 -12.66 -1.24
CA ALA A 94 5.69 -14.09 -1.56
C ALA A 94 6.28 -15.01 -0.47
N TYR A 95 7.25 -14.54 0.31
CA TYR A 95 7.96 -15.36 1.30
C TYR A 95 7.17 -15.64 2.60
N ILE A 96 6.02 -15.00 2.81
CA ILE A 96 5.21 -15.23 4.04
C ILE A 96 4.19 -16.34 3.88
N LEU A 97 4.00 -16.87 2.65
CA LEU A 97 3.07 -17.96 2.39
C LEU A 97 3.77 -19.31 2.28
#